data_AF-Q4QY32-F1
#
_entry.id   AF-Q4QY32-F1
#
_cell.length_a   1.000
_cell.length_b   1.000
_cell.length_c   1.000
_cell.angle_alpha   90.00
_cell.angle_beta   90.00
_cell.angle_gamma   90.00
#
_symmetry.space_group_name_H-M   'P 1'
#
loop_
_entity.id
_entity.type
_entity.pdbx_description
1 polymer ?
#
loop_
_entity_poly.entity_id
_entity_poly.type
_entity_poly.pdbx_seq_one_letter_code
_entity_poly.pdbx_strand_id
1 'polypeptide(L)' 'MRLHGFFLALFAVFQVLHAISSALNFERPCYLRGGICLKQGTPNCEPFRGPCRAFTVCCKIRS' A
#
# COMPACT_ATOMS: atom_id res chain seq x y z
N MET A 1 -23.67 0.35 33.38
CA MET A 1 -22.60 1.35 33.20
C MET A 1 -21.25 0.72 32.83
N ARG A 2 -20.74 -0.26 33.61
CA ARG A 2 -19.40 -0.86 33.38
C ARG A 2 -19.24 -1.58 32.05
N LEU A 3 -20.26 -2.32 31.60
CA LEU A 3 -20.20 -3.07 30.33
C LEU A 3 -20.08 -2.15 29.11
N HIS A 4 -20.77 -1.00 29.11
CA HIS A 4 -20.71 -0.03 28.02
C HIS A 4 -19.30 0.57 27.89
N GLY A 5 -18.66 0.92 29.01
CA GLY A 5 -17.26 1.37 29.00
C GLY A 5 -16.29 0.31 28.47
N PHE A 6 -16.49 -0.96 28.82
CA PHE A 6 -15.69 -2.07 28.29
C PHE A 6 -15.84 -2.22 26.77
N PHE A 7 -17.06 -2.16 26.24
CA PHE A 7 -17.29 -2.21 24.80
C PHE A 7 -16.68 -1.01 24.05
N LEU A 8 -16.78 0.20 24.61
CA LEU A 8 -16.15 1.38 24.02
C LEU A 8 -14.62 1.26 24.00
N ALA A 9 -14.02 0.75 25.08
CA ALA A 9 -12.57 0.52 25.13
C ALA A 9 -12.12 -0.52 24.09
N LEU A 10 -12.85 -1.64 23.96
CA LEU A 10 -12.58 -2.64 22.92
C LEU A 10 -12.69 -2.04 21.52
N PHE A 11 -13.76 -1.29 21.25
CA PHE A 11 -13.96 -0.64 19.94
C PHE A 11 -12.81 0.32 19.62
N ALA A 12 -12.37 1.12 20.58
CA ALA A 12 -11.22 2.01 20.39
C ALA A 12 -9.93 1.25 20.06
N VAL A 13 -9.66 0.12 20.74
CA VAL A 13 -8.50 -0.74 20.44
C VAL A 13 -8.58 -1.31 19.03
N PHE A 14 -9.74 -1.82 18.59
CA PHE A 14 -9.91 -2.33 17.23
C PHE A 14 -9.71 -1.25 16.16
N GLN A 15 -10.22 -0.03 16.40
CA GLN A 15 -10.03 1.09 15.48
C GLN A 15 -8.56 1.48 15.35
N VAL A 16 -7.82 1.54 16.47
CA VAL A 16 -6.37 1.82 16.45
C VAL A 16 -5.62 0.71 15.73
N LEU A 17 -5.95 -0.56 15.99
CA LEU A 17 -5.30 -1.69 15.33
C LEU A 17 -5.54 -1.68 13.81
N HIS A 18 -6.77 -1.37 13.37
CA HIS A 18 -7.09 -1.23 11.94
C HIS A 18 -6.31 -0.08 11.30
N ALA A 19 -6.23 1.08 11.96
CA ALA A 19 -5.48 2.23 11.47
C ALA A 19 -3.97 1.95 11.37
N ILE A 20 -3.40 1.23 12.34
CA ILE A 20 -1.99 0.80 12.29
C ILE A 20 -1.81 -0.22 11.17
N SER A 21 -2.72 -1.18 11.01
CA SER A 21 -2.64 -2.18 9.95
C SER A 21 -2.71 -1.53 8.56
N SER A 22 -3.62 -0.59 8.33
CA SER A 22 -3.72 0.12 7.05
C SER A 22 -2.49 0.98 6.76
N ALA A 23 -1.91 1.61 7.80
CA ALA A 23 -0.63 2.29 7.68
C ALA A 23 0.53 1.33 7.42
N LEU A 24 0.57 0.14 8.02
CA LEU A 24 1.63 -0.84 7.73
C LEU A 24 1.46 -1.49 6.35
N ASN A 25 0.23 -1.55 5.84
CA ASN A 25 -0.09 -1.97 4.48
C ASN A 25 0.23 -0.91 3.42
N PHE A 26 1.07 0.10 3.72
CA PHE A 26 1.68 0.92 2.67
C PHE A 26 2.47 0.01 1.73
N GLU A 27 1.86 -0.33 0.59
CA GLU A 27 2.55 -1.01 -0.48
C GLU A 27 3.77 -0.19 -0.88
N ARG A 28 4.95 -0.79 -0.70
CA ARG A 28 6.21 -0.12 -1.06
C ARG A 28 6.13 0.32 -2.53
N PRO A 29 6.34 1.62 -2.83
CA PRO A 29 6.28 2.13 -4.18
C PRO A 29 7.27 1.42 -5.10
N CYS A 30 6.92 1.34 -6.39
CA CYS A 30 7.66 0.58 -7.40
C CYS A 30 9.19 0.81 -7.38
N TYR A 31 9.63 2.06 -7.20
CA TYR A 31 11.05 2.43 -7.17
C TYR A 31 11.82 1.84 -5.98
N LEU A 32 11.16 1.64 -4.82
CA LEU A 32 11.77 0.97 -3.66
C LEU A 32 11.84 -0.56 -3.81
N ARG A 33 11.11 -1.13 -4.78
CA ARG A 33 11.15 -2.56 -5.09
C ARG A 33 12.16 -2.90 -6.20
N GLY A 34 12.88 -1.91 -6.75
CA GLY A 34 13.79 -2.09 -7.88
C GLY A 34 13.12 -1.98 -9.25
N GLY A 35 11.91 -1.43 -9.32
CA GLY A 35 11.25 -1.08 -10.57
C GLY A 35 11.33 0.41 -10.90
N ILE A 36 10.74 0.79 -12.02
CA ILE A 36 10.57 2.19 -12.44
C ILE A 36 9.13 2.42 -12.91
N CYS A 37 8.54 3.57 -12.57
CA CYS A 37 7.22 3.94 -13.05
C CYS A 37 7.32 4.59 -14.42
N LEU A 38 6.77 3.93 -15.46
CA LEU A 38 6.74 4.45 -16.82
C LEU A 38 5.30 4.71 -17.26
N LYS A 39 5.10 5.54 -18.29
CA LYS A 39 3.76 5.78 -18.84
C LYS A 39 3.19 4.49 -19.43
N GLN A 40 1.88 4.28 -19.28
CA GLN A 40 1.20 3.16 -19.93
C GLN A 40 1.46 3.18 -21.45
N GLY A 41 1.81 2.03 -22.02
CA GLY A 41 2.17 1.91 -23.43
C GLY A 41 3.66 2.12 -23.76
N THR A 42 4.52 2.29 -22.75
CA THR A 42 5.98 2.35 -22.98
C THR A 42 6.49 1.00 -23.53
N PRO A 43 7.14 0.96 -24.71
CA PRO A 43 7.63 -0.29 -25.29
C PRO A 43 8.73 -0.90 -24.42
N ASN A 44 8.86 -2.23 -24.46
CA ASN A 44 9.83 -3.01 -23.67
C ASN A 44 9.69 -2.88 -22.13
N CYS A 45 8.56 -2.38 -21.63
CA CYS A 45 8.25 -2.44 -20.20
C CYS A 45 7.92 -3.90 -19.80
N GLU A 46 8.82 -4.52 -19.04
CA GLU A 46 8.51 -5.79 -18.37
C GLU A 46 7.62 -5.53 -17.15
N PRO A 47 6.44 -6.17 -17.04
CA PRO A 47 5.55 -5.98 -15.91
C PRO A 47 6.24 -6.29 -14.57
N PHE A 48 6.16 -5.36 -13.62
CA PHE A 48 6.69 -5.52 -12.27
C PHE A 48 5.65 -5.17 -11.21
N ARG A 49 5.78 -5.74 -10.01
CA ARG A 49 4.82 -5.54 -8.93
C ARG A 49 5.15 -4.30 -8.13
N GLY A 50 4.27 -3.30 -8.15
CA GLY A 50 4.30 -2.20 -7.20
C GLY A 50 3.37 -1.07 -7.62
N PRO A 51 2.92 -0.24 -6.68
CA PRO A 51 2.10 0.91 -6.99
C PRO A 51 2.94 1.99 -7.68
N CYS A 52 2.32 2.61 -8.68
CA CYS A 52 2.78 3.80 -9.36
C CYS A 52 1.64 4.84 -9.35
N ARG A 53 1.94 6.09 -9.74
CA ARG A 53 0.92 7.15 -9.85
C ARG A 53 -0.06 6.82 -10.99
N ALA A 54 -1.20 7.53 -11.05
CA ALA A 54 -2.18 7.37 -12.12
C ALA A 54 -1.52 7.46 -13.52
N PHE A 55 -2.00 6.65 -14.47
CA PHE A 55 -1.50 6.55 -15.85
C PHE A 55 -0.04 6.06 -16.01
N THR A 56 0.54 5.52 -14.93
CA THR A 56 1.86 4.88 -14.97
C THR A 56 1.79 3.43 -14.51
N VAL A 57 2.68 2.62 -15.05
CA VAL A 57 2.82 1.19 -14.75
C VAL A 57 4.20 0.92 -14.16
N CYS A 58 4.28 -0.04 -13.24
CA CYS A 58 5.54 -0.45 -12.64
C CYS A 58 6.26 -1.42 -13.58
N CYS A 59 7.43 -1.01 -14.07
CA CYS A 59 8.25 -1.79 -14.98
C CYS A 59 9.52 -2.27 -14.28
N LYS A 60 10.02 -3.46 -14.64
CA LYS A 60 11.28 -3.97 -14.13
C LYS A 60 12.43 -3.21 -14.79
N ILE A 61 13.40 -2.76 -14.01
CA ILE A 61 14.66 -2.24 -14.56
C ILE A 61 15.44 -3.46 -15.07
N ARG A 62 15.57 -3.60 -16.39
CA ARG A 62 16.53 -4.57 -16.96
C ARG A 62 17.93 -4.02 -16.68
N SER A 63 18.65 -4.65 -15.76
CA SER A 63 20.11 -4.50 -15.63
C SER A 63 20.83 -5.20 -16.78
#